data_AF-A0A956LAC5-F1
#
_entry.id   AF-A0A956LAC5-F1
#
_cell.length_a   1.000
_cell.length_b   1.000
_cell.length_c   1.000
_cell.angle_alpha   90.00
_cell.angle_beta   90.00
_cell.angle_gamma   90.00
#
_symmetry.space_group_name_H-M   'P 1'
#
loop_
_entity.id
_entity.type
_entity.pdbx_description
1 polymer ?
#
loop_
_entity_poly.entity_id
_entity_poly.type
_entity_poly.pdbx_seq_one_letter_code
_entity_poly.pdbx_strand_id
1 'polypeptide(L)'
;PTLDDAFKSLALNLPDERVLAQSMDVIDVDALHAAREHVAGALARALRGPLTQAYAAGRAAGPYRNDKESIGRRRLQNVALAYLTRLREPETTALAVTQLDQADNMTDAEAALMCLADIPGPERAAAFASFYERWKHDPLVLDKWFSIQALSSLPSATDEVIALARHPDFTLKNPNRVRALIGAYSMRNQVHFHDADGRGYTLLADAVLELDRMN
;
A
#
# COMPACT_ATOMS: atom_id res chain seq x y z
N PRO A 1 -14.86 22.03 20.21
CA PRO A 1 -13.90 22.25 19.11
C PRO A 1 -14.09 21.23 17.98
N THR A 2 -14.34 21.68 16.76
CA THR A 2 -14.32 20.82 15.56
C THR A 2 -12.88 20.44 15.25
N LEU A 3 -12.56 19.15 15.21
CA LEU A 3 -11.24 18.65 14.83
C LEU A 3 -11.00 18.93 13.34
N ASP A 4 -9.78 19.33 12.97
CA ASP A 4 -9.40 19.47 11.56
C ASP A 4 -9.19 18.11 10.88
N ASP A 5 -9.26 18.08 9.55
CA ASP A 5 -9.21 16.82 8.80
C ASP A 5 -7.83 16.14 8.85
N ALA A 6 -6.76 16.92 9.01
CA ALA A 6 -5.42 16.36 9.17
C ALA A 6 -5.31 15.59 10.50
N PHE A 7 -5.83 16.15 11.59
CA PHE A 7 -5.87 15.49 12.89
C PHE A 7 -6.76 14.25 12.86
N LYS A 8 -7.96 14.33 12.25
CA LYS A 8 -8.82 13.15 12.07
C LYS A 8 -8.10 12.03 11.33
N SER A 9 -7.40 12.36 10.23
CA SER A 9 -6.66 11.37 9.45
C SER A 9 -5.56 10.69 10.27
N LEU A 10 -4.87 11.44 11.13
CA LEU A 10 -3.83 10.91 12.00
C LEU A 10 -4.42 10.01 13.10
N ALA A 11 -5.50 10.45 13.74
CA ALA A 11 -6.18 9.70 14.79
C ALA A 11 -6.79 8.38 14.30
N LEU A 12 -7.15 8.31 13.01
CA LEU A 12 -7.68 7.11 12.37
C LEU A 12 -6.58 6.14 11.88
N ASN A 13 -5.30 6.52 11.89
CA ASN A 13 -4.23 5.61 11.46
C ASN A 13 -3.90 4.61 12.58
N LEU A 14 -4.11 3.33 12.31
CA LEU A 14 -3.61 2.28 13.19
C LEU A 14 -2.08 2.27 13.19
N PRO A 15 -1.45 1.96 14.34
CA PRO A 15 -0.01 1.75 14.38
C PRO A 15 0.47 0.74 13.32
N ASP A 16 1.65 0.98 12.76
CA ASP A 16 2.33 0.06 11.86
C ASP A 16 2.75 -1.21 12.61
N GLU A 17 2.79 -2.35 11.92
CA GLU A 17 3.16 -3.63 12.53
C GLU A 17 4.53 -3.56 13.20
N ARG A 18 5.50 -2.85 12.64
CA ARG A 18 6.82 -2.70 13.27
C ARG A 18 6.79 -1.93 14.58
N VAL A 19 5.83 -1.00 14.74
CA VAL A 19 5.63 -0.28 16.01
C VAL A 19 4.99 -1.22 17.04
N LEU A 20 4.00 -2.01 16.63
CA LEU A 20 3.34 -2.98 17.50
C LEU A 20 4.30 -4.10 17.93
N ALA A 21 5.14 -4.59 17.01
CA ALA A 21 6.12 -5.64 17.24
C ALA A 21 7.16 -5.26 18.33
N GLN A 22 7.46 -3.96 18.52
CA GLN A 22 8.36 -3.49 19.58
C GLN A 22 7.84 -3.74 21.00
N SER A 23 6.54 -4.04 21.14
CA SER A 23 5.91 -4.39 22.42
C SER A 23 5.86 -5.89 22.69
N MET A 24 6.44 -6.71 21.81
CA MET A 24 6.43 -8.17 21.89
C MET A 24 7.82 -8.69 22.28
N ASP A 25 7.88 -9.63 23.23
CA ASP A 25 9.13 -10.33 23.58
C ASP A 25 9.59 -11.27 22.44
N VAL A 26 8.62 -11.93 21.80
CA VAL A 26 8.80 -12.76 20.60
C VAL A 26 7.77 -12.30 19.57
N ILE A 27 8.25 -11.92 18.39
CA ILE A 27 7.38 -11.36 17.35
C ILE A 27 6.70 -12.51 16.60
N ASP A 28 5.39 -12.63 16.79
CA ASP A 28 4.52 -13.47 15.96
C ASP A 28 3.89 -12.60 14.86
N VAL A 29 4.47 -12.67 13.65
CA VAL A 29 4.06 -11.82 12.52
C VAL A 29 2.66 -12.13 12.03
N ASP A 30 2.25 -13.40 12.08
CA ASP A 30 0.94 -13.85 11.60
C ASP A 30 -0.16 -13.39 12.54
N ALA A 31 0.03 -13.61 13.85
CA ALA A 31 -0.92 -13.18 14.87
C ALA A 31 -1.02 -11.65 14.91
N LEU A 32 0.11 -10.95 14.76
CA LEU A 32 0.14 -9.49 14.72
C LEU A 32 -0.62 -8.94 13.51
N HIS A 33 -0.33 -9.44 12.31
CA HIS A 33 -1.00 -9.04 11.08
C HIS A 33 -2.51 -9.31 11.17
N ALA A 34 -2.89 -10.52 11.59
CA ALA A 34 -4.29 -10.92 11.74
C ALA A 34 -5.04 -10.04 12.76
N ALA A 35 -4.44 -9.73 13.90
CA ALA A 35 -5.03 -8.85 14.91
C ALA A 35 -5.22 -7.43 14.38
N ARG A 36 -4.23 -6.90 13.66
CA ARG A 36 -4.30 -5.56 13.08
C ARG A 36 -5.40 -5.47 12.01
N GLU A 37 -5.47 -6.43 11.10
CA GLU A 37 -6.52 -6.47 10.07
C GLU A 37 -7.92 -6.72 10.67
N HIS A 38 -8.02 -7.49 11.75
CA HIS A 38 -9.26 -7.64 12.50
C HIS A 38 -9.78 -6.30 13.04
N VAL A 39 -8.91 -5.54 13.72
CA VAL A 39 -9.26 -4.19 14.24
C VAL A 39 -9.62 -3.25 13.10
N ALA A 40 -8.83 -3.24 12.02
CA ALA A 40 -9.08 -2.38 10.87
C ALA A 40 -10.44 -2.69 10.22
N GLY A 41 -10.77 -3.97 10.03
CA GLY A 41 -12.05 -4.41 9.50
C GLY A 41 -13.24 -4.10 10.43
N ALA A 42 -13.05 -4.23 11.75
CA ALA A 42 -14.08 -3.87 12.73
C ALA A 42 -14.39 -2.37 12.70
N LEU A 43 -13.36 -1.52 12.63
CA LEU A 43 -13.51 -0.08 12.47
C LEU A 43 -14.18 0.28 11.15
N ALA A 44 -13.77 -0.33 10.04
CA ALA A 44 -14.38 -0.12 8.73
C ALA A 44 -15.89 -0.39 8.74
N ARG A 45 -16.32 -1.50 9.37
CA ARG A 45 -17.75 -1.85 9.50
C ARG A 45 -18.49 -0.87 10.39
N ALA A 46 -17.96 -0.58 11.58
CA ALA A 46 -18.61 0.31 12.54
C ALA A 46 -18.72 1.76 12.05
N LEU A 47 -17.73 2.22 11.29
CA LEU A 47 -17.61 3.61 10.81
C LEU A 47 -17.99 3.77 9.34
N ARG A 48 -18.61 2.77 8.71
CA ARG A 48 -18.93 2.79 7.26
C ARG A 48 -19.60 4.09 6.82
N GLY A 49 -20.66 4.52 7.50
CA GLY A 49 -21.37 5.76 7.18
C GLY A 49 -20.46 7.00 7.22
N PRO A 50 -19.82 7.31 8.37
CA PRO A 50 -18.86 8.41 8.47
C PRO A 50 -17.70 8.35 7.47
N LEU A 51 -17.15 7.16 7.20
CA LEU A 51 -16.07 6.98 6.23
C LEU A 51 -16.54 7.27 4.80
N THR A 52 -17.71 6.78 4.40
CA THR A 52 -18.30 7.10 3.08
C THR A 52 -18.54 8.61 2.93
N GLN A 53 -19.01 9.28 3.97
CA GLN A 53 -19.20 10.74 3.95
C GLN A 53 -17.85 11.48 3.80
N ALA A 54 -16.83 11.07 4.56
CA ALA A 54 -15.50 11.67 4.49
C ALA A 54 -14.86 11.49 3.10
N TYR A 55 -14.98 10.29 2.53
CA TYR A 55 -14.51 10.00 1.17
C TYR A 55 -15.21 10.89 0.13
N ALA A 56 -16.55 10.96 0.16
CA ALA A 56 -17.33 11.76 -0.78
C ALA A 56 -17.01 13.27 -0.66
N ALA A 57 -16.86 13.79 0.56
CA ALA A 57 -16.51 15.19 0.80
C ALA A 57 -15.12 15.55 0.27
N GLY A 58 -14.18 14.61 0.30
CA GLY A 58 -12.86 14.76 -0.33
C GLY A 58 -12.95 14.84 -1.84
N ARG A 59 -13.69 13.91 -2.47
CA ARG A 59 -13.89 13.89 -3.93
C ARG A 59 -14.56 15.15 -4.47
N ALA A 60 -15.47 15.75 -3.70
CA ALA A 60 -16.18 16.97 -4.08
C ALA A 60 -15.33 18.27 -3.98
N ALA A 61 -14.08 18.20 -3.50
CA ALA A 61 -13.27 19.37 -3.18
C ALA A 61 -12.64 20.10 -4.39
N GLY A 62 -12.91 19.63 -5.61
CA GLY A 62 -12.41 20.25 -6.85
C GLY A 62 -10.97 19.85 -7.18
N PRO A 63 -10.27 20.63 -8.05
CA PRO A 63 -8.96 20.27 -8.57
C PRO A 63 -7.86 20.28 -7.49
N TYR A 64 -6.75 19.60 -7.77
CA TYR A 64 -5.59 19.56 -6.90
C TYR A 64 -5.09 20.96 -6.48
N ARG A 65 -4.84 21.11 -5.16
CA ARG A 65 -4.20 22.28 -4.55
C ARG A 65 -3.25 21.84 -3.43
N ASN A 66 -2.14 22.58 -3.29
CA ASN A 66 -1.08 22.33 -2.32
C ASN A 66 -1.14 23.33 -1.15
N ASP A 67 -2.30 23.40 -0.50
CA ASP A 67 -2.55 24.16 0.72
C ASP A 67 -2.97 23.25 1.87
N LYS A 68 -2.82 23.72 3.10
CA LYS A 68 -3.00 22.95 4.33
C LYS A 68 -4.38 22.27 4.38
N GLU A 69 -5.44 23.01 4.04
CA GLU A 69 -6.82 22.55 4.07
C GLU A 69 -7.06 21.44 3.04
N SER A 70 -6.60 21.65 1.79
CA SER A 70 -6.72 20.64 0.73
C SER A 70 -5.88 19.38 1.04
N ILE A 71 -4.70 19.51 1.64
CA ILE A 71 -3.89 18.36 2.08
C ILE A 71 -4.60 17.57 3.19
N GLY A 72 -5.12 18.25 4.21
CA GLY A 72 -5.82 17.60 5.32
C GLY A 72 -7.03 16.79 4.85
N ARG A 73 -7.83 17.38 3.96
CA ARG A 73 -9.00 16.72 3.36
C ARG A 73 -8.62 15.50 2.53
N ARG A 74 -7.59 15.62 1.68
CA ARG A 74 -7.07 14.52 0.86
C ARG A 74 -6.57 13.36 1.72
N ARG A 75 -5.86 13.66 2.81
CA ARG A 75 -5.41 12.65 3.77
C ARG A 75 -6.61 11.92 4.39
N LEU A 76 -7.63 12.64 4.85
CA LEU A 76 -8.82 12.03 5.42
C LEU A 76 -9.59 11.19 4.38
N GLN A 77 -9.73 11.67 3.15
CA GLN A 77 -10.31 10.92 2.04
C GLN A 77 -9.58 9.60 1.80
N ASN A 78 -8.25 9.62 1.74
CA ASN A 78 -7.45 8.43 1.45
C ASN A 78 -7.44 7.44 2.62
N VAL A 79 -7.47 7.91 3.87
CA VAL A 79 -7.70 7.06 5.04
C VAL A 79 -9.09 6.43 4.97
N ALA A 80 -10.11 7.20 4.60
CA ALA A 80 -11.46 6.69 4.46
C ALA A 80 -11.55 5.61 3.37
N LEU A 81 -10.94 5.84 2.20
CA LEU A 81 -10.86 4.86 1.13
C LEU A 81 -10.19 3.56 1.61
N ALA A 82 -9.06 3.67 2.30
CA ALA A 82 -8.32 2.51 2.82
C ALA A 82 -9.10 1.69 3.85
N TYR A 83 -9.99 2.30 4.64
CA TYR A 83 -10.91 1.54 5.49
C TYR A 83 -12.06 0.92 4.70
N LEU A 84 -12.66 1.67 3.77
CA LEU A 84 -13.79 1.18 2.98
C LEU A 84 -13.39 -0.05 2.16
N THR A 85 -12.22 -0.05 1.52
CA THR A 85 -11.74 -1.17 0.69
C THR A 85 -11.44 -2.44 1.50
N ARG A 86 -11.21 -2.33 2.82
CA ARG A 86 -11.11 -3.51 3.71
C ARG A 86 -12.43 -4.25 3.92
N LEU A 87 -13.56 -3.65 3.56
CA LEU A 87 -14.84 -4.35 3.55
C LEU A 87 -14.90 -5.41 2.45
N ARG A 88 -14.04 -5.31 1.41
CA ARG A 88 -13.94 -6.26 0.29
C ARG A 88 -15.26 -6.45 -0.46
N GLU A 89 -16.04 -5.38 -0.56
CA GLU A 89 -17.32 -5.35 -1.28
C GLU A 89 -17.14 -4.71 -2.66
N PRO A 90 -17.84 -5.16 -3.71
CA PRO A 90 -17.72 -4.61 -5.06
C PRO A 90 -17.86 -3.08 -5.12
N GLU A 91 -18.79 -2.52 -4.35
CA GLU A 91 -19.04 -1.08 -4.30
C GLU A 91 -17.83 -0.32 -3.75
N THR A 92 -17.15 -0.88 -2.73
CA THR A 92 -15.96 -0.26 -2.12
C THR A 92 -14.72 -0.39 -3.00
N THR A 93 -14.57 -1.51 -3.70
CA THR A 93 -13.53 -1.69 -4.72
C THR A 93 -13.71 -0.70 -5.87
N ALA A 94 -14.94 -0.49 -6.32
CA ALA A 94 -15.26 0.47 -7.38
C ALA A 94 -14.88 1.91 -7.01
N LEU A 95 -14.92 2.28 -5.72
CA LEU A 95 -14.42 3.58 -5.26
C LEU A 95 -12.92 3.74 -5.53
N ALA A 96 -12.11 2.72 -5.21
CA ALA A 96 -10.67 2.76 -5.42
C ALA A 96 -10.32 2.80 -6.92
N VAL A 97 -10.99 1.98 -7.74
CA VAL A 97 -10.85 2.04 -9.21
C VAL A 97 -11.18 3.43 -9.73
N THR A 98 -12.34 3.98 -9.33
CA THR A 98 -12.75 5.33 -9.75
C THR A 98 -11.75 6.39 -9.31
N GLN A 99 -11.21 6.32 -8.10
CA GLN A 99 -10.20 7.26 -7.63
C GLN A 99 -8.92 7.16 -8.46
N LEU A 100 -8.46 5.95 -8.76
CA LEU A 100 -7.26 5.75 -9.57
C LEU A 100 -7.41 6.35 -10.98
N ASP A 101 -8.54 6.06 -11.63
CA ASP A 101 -8.83 6.51 -13.00
C ASP A 101 -8.99 8.03 -13.08
N GLN A 102 -9.59 8.64 -12.06
CA GLN A 102 -9.89 10.08 -12.04
C GLN A 102 -8.86 10.92 -11.28
N ALA A 103 -7.79 10.31 -10.75
CA ALA A 103 -6.77 11.04 -10.00
C ALA A 103 -6.04 12.04 -10.90
N ASP A 104 -6.06 13.32 -10.49
CA ASP A 104 -5.33 14.43 -11.10
C ASP A 104 -3.97 14.69 -10.41
N ASN A 105 -3.64 13.90 -9.40
CA ASN A 105 -2.41 14.02 -8.61
C ASN A 105 -1.91 12.65 -8.14
N MET A 106 -0.60 12.55 -7.88
CA MET A 106 0.04 11.29 -7.51
C MET A 106 -0.39 10.79 -6.11
N THR A 107 -0.78 11.67 -5.19
CA THR A 107 -1.18 11.23 -3.83
C THR A 107 -2.46 10.39 -3.87
N ASP A 108 -3.44 10.81 -4.67
CA ASP A 108 -4.71 10.09 -4.79
C ASP A 108 -4.58 8.83 -5.65
N ALA A 109 -3.77 8.89 -6.71
CA ALA A 109 -3.45 7.72 -7.54
C ALA A 109 -2.70 6.63 -6.74
N GLU A 110 -1.66 7.01 -5.99
CA GLU A 110 -0.89 6.10 -5.15
C GLU A 110 -1.76 5.48 -4.05
N ALA A 111 -2.58 6.28 -3.36
CA ALA A 111 -3.48 5.78 -2.33
C ALA A 111 -4.50 4.77 -2.87
N ALA A 112 -5.07 5.05 -4.04
CA ALA A 112 -6.01 4.14 -4.70
C ALA A 112 -5.33 2.84 -5.15
N LEU A 113 -4.15 2.92 -5.75
CA LEU A 113 -3.38 1.73 -6.15
C LEU A 113 -2.99 0.88 -4.95
N MET A 114 -2.58 1.49 -3.83
CA MET A 114 -2.33 0.79 -2.56
C MET A 114 -3.57 0.04 -2.06
N CYS A 115 -4.76 0.64 -2.16
CA CYS A 115 -6.00 -0.04 -1.77
C CYS A 115 -6.29 -1.25 -2.65
N LEU A 116 -6.05 -1.14 -3.96
CA LEU A 116 -6.26 -2.22 -4.92
C LEU A 116 -5.21 -3.32 -4.81
N ALA A 117 -4.03 -3.02 -4.24
CA ALA A 117 -2.95 -3.98 -4.06
C ALA A 117 -3.34 -5.19 -3.20
N ASP A 118 -4.29 -5.01 -2.28
CA ASP A 118 -4.75 -6.03 -1.33
C ASP A 118 -6.11 -6.65 -1.70
N ILE A 119 -6.64 -6.32 -2.88
CA ILE A 119 -7.90 -6.86 -3.39
C ILE A 119 -7.57 -7.86 -4.51
N PRO A 120 -7.76 -9.18 -4.31
CA PRO A 120 -7.50 -10.14 -5.38
C PRO A 120 -8.58 -10.00 -6.46
N GLY A 121 -8.19 -10.01 -7.73
CA GLY A 121 -9.14 -9.95 -8.84
C GLY A 121 -8.63 -9.21 -10.08
N PRO A 122 -9.46 -9.16 -11.14
CA PRO A 122 -9.13 -8.49 -12.39
C PRO A 122 -8.90 -6.98 -12.22
N GLU A 123 -9.56 -6.33 -11.26
CA GLU A 123 -9.42 -4.90 -10.99
C GLU A 123 -8.00 -4.55 -10.56
N ARG A 124 -7.36 -5.39 -9.72
CA ARG A 124 -5.97 -5.23 -9.30
C ARG A 124 -5.01 -5.34 -10.48
N ALA A 125 -5.17 -6.40 -11.29
CA ALA A 125 -4.32 -6.61 -12.46
C ALA A 125 -4.44 -5.45 -13.46
N ALA A 126 -5.67 -4.99 -13.73
CA ALA A 126 -5.92 -3.85 -14.60
C ALA A 126 -5.31 -2.55 -14.04
N ALA A 127 -5.43 -2.31 -12.73
CA ALA A 127 -4.88 -1.13 -12.06
C ALA A 127 -3.35 -1.06 -12.16
N PHE A 128 -2.64 -2.15 -11.85
CA PHE A 128 -1.17 -2.17 -11.96
C PHE A 128 -0.70 -2.09 -13.40
N ALA A 129 -1.38 -2.73 -14.36
CA ALA A 129 -1.04 -2.63 -15.78
C ALA A 129 -1.24 -1.20 -16.30
N SER A 130 -2.39 -0.58 -16.03
CA SER A 130 -2.70 0.80 -16.42
C SER A 130 -1.72 1.81 -15.79
N PHE A 131 -1.43 1.67 -14.49
CA PHE A 131 -0.47 2.53 -13.81
C PHE A 131 0.94 2.41 -14.39
N TYR A 132 1.39 1.18 -14.66
CA TYR A 132 2.68 0.94 -15.30
C TYR A 132 2.74 1.56 -16.69
N GLU A 133 1.78 1.30 -17.58
CA GLU A 133 1.79 1.85 -18.93
C GLU A 133 1.80 3.39 -18.94
N ARG A 134 1.09 4.01 -18.00
CA ARG A 134 1.06 5.47 -17.85
C ARG A 134 2.39 6.06 -17.37
N TRP A 135 3.12 5.35 -16.50
CA TRP A 135 4.25 5.92 -15.75
C TRP A 135 5.59 5.21 -15.90
N LYS A 136 5.70 4.18 -16.74
CA LYS A 136 6.95 3.39 -16.93
C LYS A 136 8.18 4.22 -17.32
N HIS A 137 7.98 5.41 -17.87
CA HIS A 137 9.07 6.32 -18.24
C HIS A 137 9.46 7.32 -17.14
N ASP A 138 8.78 7.32 -15.99
CA ASP A 138 9.15 8.07 -14.80
C ASP A 138 9.76 7.10 -13.76
N PRO A 139 11.10 7.12 -13.58
CA PRO A 139 11.77 6.17 -12.70
C PRO A 139 11.29 6.21 -11.24
N LEU A 140 10.94 7.40 -10.71
CA LEU A 140 10.52 7.55 -9.32
C LEU A 140 9.11 7.05 -9.10
N VAL A 141 8.24 7.22 -10.09
CA VAL A 141 6.88 6.67 -10.05
C VAL A 141 6.89 5.17 -10.26
N LEU A 142 7.74 4.67 -11.15
CA LEU A 142 7.95 3.23 -11.30
C LEU A 142 8.47 2.62 -10.00
N ASP A 143 9.28 3.34 -9.23
CA ASP A 143 9.71 2.87 -7.92
C ASP A 143 8.55 2.65 -6.93
N LYS A 144 7.55 3.53 -6.97
CA LYS A 144 6.30 3.35 -6.20
C LYS A 144 5.52 2.13 -6.68
N TRP A 145 5.40 1.95 -8.00
CA TRP A 145 4.67 0.83 -8.60
C TRP A 145 5.17 -0.54 -8.10
N PHE A 146 6.49 -0.74 -8.07
CA PHE A 146 7.06 -1.95 -7.50
C PHE A 146 6.91 -2.02 -5.97
N SER A 147 7.11 -0.89 -5.27
CA SER A 147 7.03 -0.87 -3.80
C SER A 147 5.63 -1.26 -3.33
N ILE A 148 4.59 -0.80 -4.02
CA ILE A 148 3.20 -1.10 -3.64
C ILE A 148 2.90 -2.59 -3.82
N GLN A 149 3.39 -3.23 -4.89
CA GLN A 149 3.26 -4.68 -5.07
C GLN A 149 4.04 -5.46 -4.00
N ALA A 150 5.25 -5.01 -3.69
CA ALA A 150 6.11 -5.62 -2.67
C ALA A 150 5.51 -5.60 -1.25
N LEU A 151 4.58 -4.68 -0.99
CA LEU A 151 3.91 -4.50 0.29
C LEU A 151 2.51 -5.13 0.33
N SER A 152 2.09 -5.82 -0.73
CA SER A 152 0.80 -6.51 -0.75
C SER A 152 0.74 -7.57 0.35
N SER A 153 -0.42 -7.65 1.01
CA SER A 153 -0.77 -8.66 2.01
C SER A 153 -1.41 -9.91 1.39
N LEU A 154 -1.56 -9.97 0.06
CA LEU A 154 -2.10 -11.16 -0.60
C LEU A 154 -1.16 -12.36 -0.45
N PRO A 155 -1.69 -13.61 -0.33
CA PRO A 155 -0.86 -14.80 -0.24
C PRO A 155 0.10 -15.02 -1.42
N SER A 156 -0.13 -14.37 -2.57
CA SER A 156 0.74 -14.41 -3.74
C SER A 156 1.92 -13.43 -3.70
N ALA A 157 2.02 -12.58 -2.67
CA ALA A 157 2.98 -11.47 -2.65
C ALA A 157 4.44 -11.93 -2.86
N THR A 158 4.85 -13.01 -2.21
CA THR A 158 6.20 -13.58 -2.35
C THR A 158 6.50 -14.01 -3.79
N ASP A 159 5.56 -14.72 -4.43
CA ASP A 159 5.70 -15.15 -5.84
C ASP A 159 5.76 -13.95 -6.79
N GLU A 160 4.93 -12.93 -6.55
CA GLU A 160 4.88 -11.73 -7.35
C GLU A 160 6.18 -10.91 -7.21
N VAL A 161 6.74 -10.80 -6.01
CA VAL A 161 8.03 -10.12 -5.80
C VAL A 161 9.16 -10.84 -6.54
N ILE A 162 9.19 -12.18 -6.50
CA ILE A 162 10.16 -12.99 -7.26
C ILE A 162 9.99 -12.77 -8.78
N ALA A 163 8.76 -12.68 -9.28
CA ALA A 163 8.49 -12.38 -10.68
C ALA A 163 8.93 -10.95 -11.05
N LEU A 164 8.65 -9.96 -10.19
CA LEU A 164 9.04 -8.57 -10.38
C LEU A 164 10.56 -8.37 -10.37
N ALA A 165 11.32 -9.20 -9.65
CA ALA A 165 12.78 -9.19 -9.69
C ALA A 165 13.35 -9.60 -11.06
N ARG A 166 12.51 -10.16 -11.95
CA ARG A 166 12.84 -10.50 -13.35
C ARG A 166 12.20 -9.55 -14.36
N HIS A 167 11.53 -8.50 -13.89
CA HIS A 167 10.88 -7.52 -14.75
C HIS A 167 11.94 -6.74 -15.57
N PRO A 168 11.69 -6.39 -16.85
CA PRO A 168 12.66 -5.69 -17.69
C PRO A 168 13.15 -4.35 -17.10
N ASP A 169 12.28 -3.64 -16.36
CA ASP A 169 12.66 -2.40 -15.66
C ASP A 169 13.20 -2.61 -14.23
N PHE A 170 13.38 -3.87 -13.80
CA PHE A 170 14.09 -4.16 -12.57
C PHE A 170 15.57 -4.41 -12.87
N THR A 171 16.45 -3.77 -12.10
CA THR A 171 17.89 -4.04 -12.15
C THR A 171 18.53 -3.83 -10.79
N LEU A 172 19.39 -4.76 -10.39
CA LEU A 172 20.19 -4.65 -9.17
C LEU A 172 21.25 -3.53 -9.24
N LYS A 173 21.59 -3.06 -10.44
CA LYS A 173 22.50 -1.93 -10.65
C LYS A 173 21.91 -0.58 -10.24
N ASN A 174 20.60 -0.51 -10.02
CA ASN A 174 19.93 0.70 -9.57
C ASN A 174 19.53 0.54 -8.09
N PRO A 175 20.26 1.18 -7.15
CA PRO A 175 19.97 1.11 -5.73
C PRO A 175 18.55 1.54 -5.33
N ASN A 176 17.93 2.48 -6.06
CA ASN A 176 16.53 2.85 -5.81
C ASN A 176 15.62 1.68 -6.15
N ARG A 177 15.89 1.01 -7.27
CA ARG A 177 15.12 -0.14 -7.74
C ARG A 177 15.20 -1.31 -6.77
N VAL A 178 16.40 -1.61 -6.25
CA VAL A 178 16.61 -2.61 -5.20
C VAL A 178 15.82 -2.27 -3.94
N ARG A 179 15.97 -1.04 -3.44
CA ARG A 179 15.27 -0.57 -2.23
C ARG A 179 13.76 -0.65 -2.38
N ALA A 180 13.24 -0.36 -3.57
CA ALA A 180 11.82 -0.28 -3.83
C ALA A 180 11.18 -1.60 -4.30
N LEU A 181 11.88 -2.73 -4.29
CA LEU A 181 11.26 -4.07 -4.35
C LEU A 181 11.76 -4.93 -3.20
N ILE A 182 13.05 -5.30 -3.22
CA ILE A 182 13.66 -6.20 -2.25
C ILE A 182 13.69 -5.56 -0.86
N GLY A 183 14.10 -4.29 -0.79
CA GLY A 183 14.13 -3.55 0.49
C GLY A 183 12.73 -3.35 1.06
N ALA A 184 11.77 -2.91 0.25
CA ALA A 184 10.39 -2.71 0.66
C ALA A 184 9.76 -4.01 1.18
N TYR A 185 9.90 -5.12 0.43
CA TYR A 185 9.44 -6.43 0.85
C TYR A 185 10.05 -6.85 2.19
N SER A 186 11.38 -6.90 2.25
CA SER A 186 12.10 -7.47 3.41
C SER A 186 11.93 -6.65 4.68
N MET A 187 11.81 -5.32 4.57
CA MET A 187 11.76 -4.44 5.74
C MET A 187 10.35 -4.15 6.23
N ARG A 188 9.32 -4.34 5.40
CA ARG A 188 7.97 -3.83 5.69
C ARG A 188 6.85 -4.81 5.40
N ASN A 189 7.05 -5.85 4.60
CA ASN A 189 6.07 -6.91 4.41
C ASN A 189 6.36 -8.04 5.40
N GLN A 190 6.14 -7.78 6.70
CA GLN A 190 6.59 -8.68 7.78
C GLN A 190 5.90 -10.04 7.71
N VAL A 191 4.60 -10.08 7.41
CA VAL A 191 3.83 -11.32 7.28
C VAL A 191 4.43 -12.25 6.22
N HIS A 192 4.73 -11.75 5.01
CA HIS A 192 5.25 -12.59 3.92
C HIS A 192 6.78 -12.76 3.94
N PHE A 193 7.54 -11.77 4.44
CA PHE A 193 9.00 -11.91 4.54
C PHE A 193 9.40 -13.00 5.55
N HIS A 194 8.65 -13.11 6.64
CA HIS A 194 8.88 -14.09 7.70
C HIS A 194 8.05 -15.37 7.54
N ASP A 195 7.48 -15.62 6.36
CA ASP A 195 6.77 -16.86 6.04
C ASP A 195 7.59 -18.09 6.46
N ALA A 196 6.90 -19.10 7.00
CA ALA A 196 7.53 -20.29 7.56
C ALA A 196 8.31 -21.13 6.54
N ASP A 197 8.06 -20.95 5.24
CA ASP A 197 8.81 -21.61 4.17
C ASP A 197 10.21 -21.01 3.91
N GLY A 198 10.51 -19.86 4.54
CA GLY A 198 11.80 -19.19 4.47
C GLY A 198 12.16 -18.58 3.12
N ARG A 199 11.20 -18.48 2.18
CA ARG A 199 11.44 -17.94 0.83
C ARG A 199 11.77 -16.46 0.87
N GLY A 200 11.21 -15.70 1.81
CA GLY A 200 11.55 -14.30 2.00
C GLY A 200 13.03 -14.09 2.36
N TYR A 201 13.57 -14.93 3.24
CA TYR A 201 15.00 -14.90 3.59
C TYR A 201 15.88 -15.30 2.41
N THR A 202 15.51 -16.35 1.68
CA THR A 202 16.25 -16.78 0.47
C THR A 202 16.32 -15.66 -0.56
N LEU A 203 15.19 -14.99 -0.83
CA LEU A 203 15.13 -13.86 -1.75
C LEU A 203 16.10 -12.72 -1.36
N LEU A 204 16.13 -12.35 -0.08
CA LEU A 204 17.03 -11.31 0.41
C LEU A 204 18.50 -11.77 0.35
N ALA A 205 18.78 -13.02 0.75
CA ALA A 205 20.12 -13.57 0.73
C ALA A 205 20.71 -13.60 -0.69
N ASP A 206 19.94 -14.07 -1.67
CA ASP A 206 20.36 -14.11 -3.08
C ASP A 206 20.65 -12.69 -3.60
N ALA A 207 19.79 -11.72 -3.29
CA ALA A 207 20.00 -10.33 -3.68
C ALA A 207 21.26 -9.72 -3.04
N VAL A 208 21.50 -9.99 -1.75
CA VAL A 208 22.70 -9.53 -1.04
C VAL A 208 23.96 -10.14 -1.63
N LEU A 209 23.97 -11.46 -1.88
CA LEU A 209 25.12 -12.14 -2.49
C LEU A 209 25.43 -11.63 -3.89
N GLU A 210 24.41 -11.24 -4.66
CA GLU A 210 24.63 -10.65 -5.98
C GLU A 210 25.15 -9.21 -5.87
N LEU A 211 24.62 -8.42 -4.93
CA LEU A 211 25.05 -7.05 -4.69
C LEU A 211 26.47 -6.96 -4.14
N ASP A 212 26.88 -7.85 -3.24
CA ASP A 212 28.23 -7.96 -2.65
C ASP A 212 29.31 -8.29 -3.71
N ARG A 213 28.90 -8.85 -4.85
CA ARG A 213 29.81 -9.03 -6.00
C ARG A 213 29.95 -7.77 -6.85
N MET A 214 29.00 -6.85 -6.76
CA MET A 214 28.96 -5.61 -7.54
C MET A 214 29.45 -4.39 -6.76
N ASN A 215 29.32 -4.41 -5.43
CA ASN A 215 29.65 -3.35 -4.46
C ASN A 215 29.92 -3.97 -3.08
#